data_AF-A0A097QWW9-F1
#
_entry.id   AF-A0A097QWW9-F1
#
_cell.length_a   1.000
_cell.length_b   1.000
_cell.length_c   1.000
_cell.angle_alpha   90.00
_cell.angle_beta   90.00
_cell.angle_gamma   90.00
#
_symmetry.space_group_name_H-M   'P 1'
#
loop_
_entity.id
_entity.type
_entity.pdbx_description
1 polymer ?
#
loop_
_entity_poly.entity_id
_entity_poly.type
_entity_poly.pdbx_seq_one_letter_code
_entity_poly.pdbx_strand_id
1 'polypeptide(L)'
;MQPSANRIRIHNKNQHPDLVKLEVNKLGRPYHKLPKIMNDCFDILDAKLSIYFLKKYRVNVALNKMTFKMDCNYKNAQIFSTPYGNIAFDIDRILLLDILHDYYGLSKDNTRLSPDLEQPTTKTEERLKTKLAQELTQLIINQETFGESLEIKNDYSTVISQWSYCVTFWLEGYEKGGFSILLDNHHVDKMLSNMRGPIEETQPRENITPAQIERMFYGLPLKLNGRLASLNLTVSQLLNIEAGDVIPISLNEQLPIFIGKEQMFSAVVAEDRGKLFLSEFNDKTTEMNYE
;
A
#
# COMPACT_ATOMS: atom_id res chain seq x y z
N MET A 1 -8.17 -41.03 -51.08
CA MET A 1 -8.30 -39.72 -50.40
C MET A 1 -7.63 -39.85 -49.04
N GLN A 2 -6.43 -39.31 -48.87
CA GLN A 2 -5.71 -39.35 -47.59
C GLN A 2 -6.17 -38.20 -46.68
N PRO A 3 -6.34 -38.42 -45.37
CA PRO A 3 -6.80 -37.38 -44.46
C PRO A 3 -5.65 -36.39 -44.18
N SER A 4 -5.96 -35.11 -44.24
CA SER A 4 -5.07 -34.00 -43.94
C SER A 4 -4.64 -34.04 -42.47
N ALA A 5 -3.34 -34.23 -42.22
CA ALA A 5 -2.74 -34.16 -40.89
C ALA A 5 -2.93 -32.75 -40.31
N ASN A 6 -3.64 -32.66 -39.20
CA ASN A 6 -3.83 -31.43 -38.45
C ASN A 6 -2.45 -31.00 -37.90
N ARG A 7 -1.83 -29.98 -38.51
CA ARG A 7 -0.55 -29.43 -38.05
C ARG A 7 -0.77 -28.73 -36.71
N ILE A 8 -0.53 -29.44 -35.62
CA ILE A 8 -0.39 -28.85 -34.29
C ILE A 8 0.83 -27.93 -34.35
N ARG A 9 0.61 -26.62 -34.27
CA ARG A 9 1.68 -25.64 -34.14
C ARG A 9 2.25 -25.76 -32.74
N ILE A 10 3.36 -26.48 -32.60
CA ILE A 10 4.16 -26.50 -31.37
C ILE A 10 4.92 -25.19 -31.32
N HIS A 11 4.46 -24.26 -30.48
CA HIS A 11 5.14 -22.99 -30.24
C HIS A 11 6.33 -23.22 -29.29
N ASN A 12 7.54 -22.90 -29.76
CA ASN A 12 8.76 -22.98 -28.96
C ASN A 12 8.68 -22.01 -27.77
N LYS A 13 8.98 -22.50 -26.57
CA LYS A 13 8.90 -21.81 -25.27
C LYS A 13 9.65 -20.46 -25.20
N ASN A 14 10.59 -20.22 -26.11
CA ASN A 14 11.50 -19.07 -26.10
C ASN A 14 10.99 -17.83 -26.87
N GLN A 15 9.76 -17.85 -27.41
CA GLN A 15 9.21 -16.75 -28.22
C GLN A 15 8.03 -16.01 -27.58
N HIS A 16 7.70 -16.30 -26.32
CA HIS A 16 6.69 -15.56 -25.58
C HIS A 16 7.35 -14.58 -24.61
N PRO A 17 6.83 -13.34 -24.45
CA PRO A 17 7.13 -12.56 -23.25
C PRO A 17 6.79 -13.44 -22.04
N ASP A 18 7.62 -13.38 -20.99
CA ASP A 18 7.39 -14.14 -19.76
C ASP A 18 5.91 -14.04 -19.37
N LEU A 19 5.25 -15.19 -19.25
CA LEU A 19 3.87 -15.26 -18.81
C LEU A 19 3.80 -14.58 -17.45
N VAL A 20 3.24 -13.37 -17.43
CA VAL A 20 3.00 -12.63 -16.19
C VAL A 20 2.01 -13.44 -15.39
N LYS A 21 2.53 -14.23 -14.45
CA LYS A 21 1.71 -14.97 -13.50
C LYS A 21 0.90 -13.94 -12.72
N LEU A 22 -0.40 -13.95 -12.92
CA LEU A 22 -1.34 -13.18 -12.12
C LEU A 22 -1.31 -13.79 -10.72
N GLU A 23 -0.49 -13.21 -9.85
CA GLU A 23 -0.47 -13.58 -8.44
C GLU A 23 -1.79 -13.12 -7.81
N VAL A 24 -2.63 -14.09 -7.44
CA VAL A 24 -3.97 -13.87 -6.89
C VAL A 24 -3.93 -12.93 -5.67
N ASN A 25 -2.84 -12.99 -4.90
CA ASN A 25 -2.59 -12.13 -3.73
C ASN A 25 -2.38 -10.65 -4.07
N LYS A 26 -2.17 -10.29 -5.35
CA LYS A 26 -1.95 -8.92 -5.81
C LYS A 26 -3.20 -8.24 -6.37
N LEU A 27 -4.27 -9.00 -6.62
CA LEU A 27 -5.51 -8.44 -7.16
C LEU A 27 -6.12 -7.47 -6.15
N GLY A 28 -6.36 -6.23 -6.59
CA GLY A 28 -6.95 -5.17 -5.77
C GLY A 28 -5.99 -4.47 -4.80
N ARG A 29 -4.70 -4.83 -4.77
CA ARG A 29 -3.71 -4.22 -3.85
C ARG A 29 -2.73 -3.30 -4.62
N PRO A 30 -2.51 -2.04 -4.19
CA PRO A 30 -1.70 -1.09 -4.94
C PRO A 30 -0.18 -1.24 -4.68
N TYR A 31 0.39 -2.43 -4.92
CA TYR A 31 1.82 -2.72 -4.70
C TYR A 31 2.76 -1.76 -5.46
N HIS A 32 2.33 -1.24 -6.62
CA HIS A 32 3.09 -0.26 -7.41
C HIS A 32 3.36 1.05 -6.66
N LYS A 33 2.66 1.32 -5.55
CA LYS A 33 2.87 2.50 -4.73
C LYS A 33 3.93 2.30 -3.63
N LEU A 34 4.34 1.07 -3.32
CA LEU A 34 5.38 0.80 -2.30
C LEU A 34 6.72 1.50 -2.59
N PRO A 35 7.23 1.53 -3.83
CA PRO A 35 8.43 2.31 -4.13
C PRO A 35 8.27 3.78 -3.77
N LYS A 36 7.09 4.36 -3.99
CA LYS A 36 6.82 5.76 -3.65
C LYS A 36 6.94 5.97 -2.14
N ILE A 37 6.33 5.12 -1.32
CA ILE A 37 6.40 5.23 0.16
C ILE A 37 7.85 5.23 0.65
N MET A 38 8.65 4.27 0.19
CA MET A 38 10.04 4.18 0.64
C MET A 38 10.85 5.40 0.18
N ASN A 39 10.60 5.88 -1.04
CA ASN A 39 11.27 7.09 -1.55
C ASN A 39 10.81 8.36 -0.84
N ASP A 40 9.56 8.46 -0.38
CA ASP A 40 9.10 9.58 0.43
C ASP A 40 9.84 9.64 1.79
N CYS A 41 10.36 8.50 2.26
CA CYS A 41 11.22 8.40 3.44
C CYS A 41 12.74 8.45 3.13
N PHE A 42 13.14 8.71 1.87
CA PHE A 42 14.54 8.59 1.45
C PHE A 42 15.49 9.43 2.29
N ASP A 43 15.23 10.74 2.44
CA ASP A 43 16.10 11.66 3.17
C ASP A 43 16.23 11.28 4.66
N ILE A 44 15.15 10.76 5.25
CA ILE A 44 15.13 10.29 6.63
C ILE A 44 16.01 9.05 6.78
N LEU A 45 15.86 8.09 5.86
CA LEU A 45 16.64 6.86 5.84
C LEU A 45 18.12 7.14 5.57
N ASP A 46 18.42 8.03 4.64
CA ASP A 46 19.78 8.50 4.34
C ASP A 46 20.45 9.11 5.58
N ALA A 47 19.79 10.07 6.23
CA ALA A 47 20.32 10.70 7.44
C ALA A 47 20.57 9.68 8.56
N LYS A 48 19.64 8.74 8.77
CA LYS A 48 19.78 7.69 9.80
C LYS A 48 20.93 6.73 9.48
N LEU A 49 21.05 6.27 8.23
CA LEU A 49 22.13 5.39 7.79
C LEU A 49 23.48 6.10 7.90
N SER A 50 23.58 7.34 7.44
CA SER A 50 24.78 8.17 7.52
C SER A 50 25.26 8.30 8.97
N ILE A 51 24.37 8.65 9.90
CA ILE A 51 24.68 8.76 11.33
C ILE A 51 25.11 7.41 11.92
N TYR A 52 24.44 6.32 11.53
CA TYR A 52 24.76 4.98 12.01
C TYR A 52 26.17 4.56 11.61
N PHE A 53 26.51 4.63 10.32
CA PHE A 53 27.84 4.26 9.81
C PHE A 53 28.94 5.15 10.36
N LEU A 54 28.69 6.45 10.48
CA LEU A 54 29.66 7.38 11.08
C LEU A 54 29.94 7.05 12.55
N LYS A 55 28.90 6.79 13.36
CA LYS A 55 29.07 6.53 14.79
C LYS A 55 29.65 5.15 15.09
N LYS A 56 29.22 4.11 14.35
CA LYS A 56 29.54 2.71 14.65
C LYS A 56 30.78 2.20 13.92
N TYR A 57 30.99 2.68 12.69
CA TYR A 57 32.04 2.19 11.80
C TYR A 57 33.05 3.26 11.41
N ARG A 58 32.83 4.53 11.79
CA ARG A 58 33.69 5.68 11.43
C ARG A 58 33.85 5.87 9.92
N VAL A 59 32.86 5.43 9.15
CA VAL A 59 32.81 5.62 7.71
C VAL A 59 31.76 6.66 7.38
N ASN A 60 32.11 7.61 6.52
CA ASN A 60 31.14 8.54 5.95
C ASN A 60 30.52 7.87 4.72
N VAL A 61 29.21 7.63 4.80
CA VAL A 61 28.43 6.88 3.82
C VAL A 61 27.11 7.58 3.67
N ALA A 62 26.64 7.75 2.44
CA ALA A 62 25.29 8.20 2.13
C ALA A 62 24.51 7.10 1.41
N LEU A 63 23.18 7.16 1.47
CA LEU A 63 22.30 6.34 0.66
C LEU A 63 22.29 6.88 -0.77
N ASN A 64 22.79 6.08 -1.72
CA ASN A 64 22.80 6.44 -3.14
C ASN A 64 21.41 6.25 -3.76
N LYS A 65 20.85 5.04 -3.60
CA LYS A 65 19.54 4.68 -4.15
C LYS A 65 18.91 3.49 -3.43
N MET A 66 17.60 3.37 -3.58
CA MET A 66 16.86 2.16 -3.23
C MET A 66 16.31 1.49 -4.48
N THR A 67 16.42 0.17 -4.56
CA THR A 67 15.83 -0.63 -5.63
C THR A 67 14.80 -1.60 -5.07
N PHE A 68 13.73 -1.83 -5.82
CA PHE A 68 12.56 -2.54 -5.34
C PHE A 68 12.30 -3.78 -6.18
N LYS A 69 12.03 -4.91 -5.54
CA LYS A 69 11.66 -6.16 -6.19
C LYS A 69 10.43 -6.75 -5.52
N MET A 70 9.53 -7.28 -6.34
CA MET A 70 8.35 -8.01 -5.89
C MET A 70 8.58 -9.52 -6.04
N ASP A 71 7.90 -10.33 -5.23
CA ASP A 71 7.92 -11.80 -5.28
C ASP A 71 9.32 -12.41 -5.38
N CYS A 72 10.22 -11.95 -4.53
CA CYS A 72 11.60 -12.39 -4.57
C CYS A 72 11.80 -13.70 -3.81
N ASN A 73 12.74 -14.51 -4.29
CA ASN A 73 13.13 -15.75 -3.65
C ASN A 73 14.49 -15.57 -2.95
N TYR A 74 14.50 -15.69 -1.62
CA TYR A 74 15.70 -15.57 -0.79
C TYR A 74 15.70 -16.70 0.24
N LYS A 75 16.60 -17.67 0.06
CA LYS A 75 16.66 -18.86 0.92
C LYS A 75 17.45 -18.68 2.21
N ASN A 76 18.43 -17.77 2.22
CA ASN A 76 19.44 -17.65 3.27
C ASN A 76 19.41 -16.27 3.96
N ALA A 77 18.27 -15.58 3.90
CA ALA A 77 18.09 -14.31 4.60
C ALA A 77 17.91 -14.56 6.10
N GLN A 78 18.41 -13.65 6.93
CA GLN A 78 18.20 -13.72 8.38
C GLN A 78 16.79 -13.24 8.71
N ILE A 79 16.00 -14.11 9.34
CA ILE A 79 14.58 -13.87 9.58
C ILE A 79 14.38 -13.27 10.97
N PHE A 80 13.46 -12.32 11.04
CA PHE A 80 12.96 -11.75 12.26
C PHE A 80 11.45 -11.88 12.33
N SER A 81 10.95 -12.15 13.52
CA SER A 81 9.53 -12.17 13.85
C SER A 81 9.11 -10.82 14.43
N THR A 82 7.91 -10.41 14.08
CA THR A 82 7.21 -9.22 14.54
C THR A 82 5.78 -9.60 14.96
N PRO A 83 5.01 -8.71 15.62
CA PRO A 83 3.60 -8.99 15.95
C PRO A 83 2.70 -9.29 14.74
N TYR A 84 3.10 -8.89 13.52
CA TYR A 84 2.26 -9.02 12.32
C TYR A 84 2.67 -10.17 11.40
N GLY A 85 3.88 -10.69 11.57
CA GLY A 85 4.45 -11.67 10.66
C GLY A 85 5.97 -11.63 10.68
N ASN A 86 6.59 -11.94 9.55
CA ASN A 86 8.03 -12.04 9.44
C ASN A 86 8.61 -11.00 8.48
N ILE A 87 9.80 -10.54 8.81
CA ILE A 87 10.67 -9.76 7.94
C ILE A 87 12.01 -10.47 7.85
N ALA A 88 12.79 -10.17 6.83
CA ALA A 88 14.15 -10.68 6.77
C ALA A 88 15.14 -9.63 6.29
N PHE A 89 16.41 -9.90 6.59
CA PHE A 89 17.54 -9.09 6.19
C PHE A 89 18.52 -9.96 5.42
N ASP A 90 19.07 -9.40 4.36
CA ASP A 90 20.22 -9.99 3.69
C ASP A 90 21.23 -8.91 3.28
N ILE A 91 22.50 -9.29 3.14
CA ILE A 91 23.58 -8.37 2.77
C ILE A 91 24.55 -9.08 1.84
N ASP A 92 24.93 -8.39 0.77
CA ASP A 92 25.93 -8.90 -0.15
C ASP A 92 27.26 -9.10 0.58
N ARG A 93 27.89 -10.26 0.37
CA ARG A 93 29.18 -10.58 1.02
C ARG A 93 30.26 -9.54 0.70
N ILE A 94 30.23 -8.97 -0.52
CA ILE A 94 31.14 -7.89 -0.94
C ILE A 94 31.01 -6.69 0.01
N LEU A 95 29.80 -6.21 0.23
CA LEU A 95 29.54 -5.07 1.11
C LEU A 95 29.92 -5.38 2.56
N LEU A 96 29.59 -6.59 3.04
CA LEU A 96 29.95 -7.03 4.39
C LEU A 96 31.46 -6.99 4.64
N LEU A 97 32.24 -7.47 3.67
CA LEU A 97 33.70 -7.47 3.75
C LEU A 97 34.28 -6.07 3.61
N ASP A 98 33.74 -5.24 2.74
CA ASP A 98 34.19 -3.84 2.59
C ASP A 98 33.97 -3.07 3.91
N ILE A 99 32.81 -3.21 4.56
CA ILE A 99 32.54 -2.63 5.89
C ILE A 99 33.54 -3.16 6.93
N LEU A 100 33.88 -4.45 6.87
CA LEU A 100 34.83 -5.07 7.79
C LEU A 100 36.25 -4.54 7.57
N HIS A 101 36.70 -4.41 6.33
CA HIS A 101 38.01 -3.83 5.99
C HIS A 101 38.11 -2.38 6.47
N ASP A 102 37.07 -1.57 6.26
CA ASP A 102 37.01 -0.20 6.74
C ASP A 102 37.04 -0.12 8.27
N TYR A 103 36.30 -0.99 8.96
CA TYR A 103 36.28 -1.05 10.42
C TYR A 103 37.66 -1.35 11.02
N TYR A 104 38.45 -2.20 10.36
CA TYR A 104 39.83 -2.53 10.78
C TYR A 104 40.89 -1.59 10.18
N GLY A 105 40.50 -0.61 9.35
CA GLY A 105 41.41 0.33 8.70
C GLY A 105 42.34 -0.30 7.66
N LEU A 106 41.95 -1.44 7.10
CA LEU A 106 42.71 -2.20 6.10
C LEU A 106 42.54 -1.66 4.66
N SER A 107 41.66 -0.68 4.48
CA SER A 107 41.25 -0.13 3.19
C SER A 107 42.29 0.76 2.51
N LYS A 108 43.45 0.99 3.16
CA LYS A 108 44.57 1.76 2.58
C LYS A 108 45.27 1.02 1.46
N ASP A 109 45.11 -0.29 1.40
CA ASP A 109 45.53 -1.09 0.26
C ASP A 109 44.37 -1.11 -0.75
N ASN A 110 44.51 -0.41 -1.88
CA ASN A 110 43.52 -0.27 -2.97
C ASN A 110 43.04 -1.59 -3.60
N THR A 111 43.42 -2.74 -3.05
CA THR A 111 42.89 -4.06 -3.36
C THR A 111 41.60 -4.30 -2.59
N ARG A 112 40.49 -3.66 -3.03
CA ARG A 112 39.15 -4.17 -2.73
C ARG A 112 38.95 -5.47 -3.49
N LEU A 113 39.44 -6.56 -2.91
CA LEU A 113 39.37 -7.90 -3.47
C LEU A 113 37.90 -8.31 -3.61
N SER A 114 37.53 -8.79 -4.79
CA SER A 114 36.26 -9.51 -4.93
C SER A 114 36.30 -10.73 -4.01
N PRO A 115 35.28 -10.97 -3.17
CA PRO A 115 35.20 -12.13 -2.32
C PRO A 115 35.32 -13.39 -3.16
N ASP A 116 36.21 -14.27 -2.73
CA ASP A 116 36.25 -15.62 -3.23
C ASP A 116 35.02 -16.37 -2.71
N LEU A 117 34.08 -16.67 -3.62
CA LEU A 117 32.84 -17.37 -3.30
C LEU A 117 33.09 -18.85 -2.94
N GLU A 118 34.25 -19.40 -3.24
CA GLU A 118 34.63 -20.77 -2.86
C GLU A 118 35.10 -20.86 -1.40
N GLN A 119 35.52 -19.73 -0.81
CA GLN A 119 35.91 -19.70 0.59
C GLN A 119 34.69 -19.73 1.52
N PRO A 120 34.70 -20.57 2.56
CA PRO A 120 33.63 -20.62 3.54
C PRO A 120 33.49 -19.28 4.27
N THR A 121 32.28 -18.99 4.75
CA THR A 121 32.02 -17.81 5.59
C THR A 121 32.78 -17.92 6.90
N THR A 122 33.53 -16.88 7.24
CA THR A 122 34.26 -16.86 8.52
C THR A 122 33.32 -16.53 9.69
N LYS A 123 33.68 -16.94 10.91
CA LYS A 123 32.92 -16.59 12.13
C LYS A 123 32.82 -15.08 12.36
N THR A 124 33.80 -14.31 11.89
CA THR A 124 33.78 -12.84 12.01
C THR A 124 32.76 -12.24 11.05
N GLU A 125 32.69 -12.74 9.81
CA GLU A 125 31.65 -12.36 8.84
C GLU A 125 30.25 -12.67 9.39
N GLU A 126 30.02 -13.88 9.90
CA GLU A 126 28.72 -14.27 10.44
C GLU A 126 28.29 -13.37 11.61
N ARG A 127 29.18 -13.10 12.56
CA ARG A 127 28.90 -12.19 13.69
C ARG A 127 28.58 -10.78 13.22
N LEU A 128 29.32 -10.26 12.24
CA LEU A 128 29.07 -8.94 11.69
C LEU A 128 27.74 -8.91 10.94
N LYS A 129 27.43 -9.94 10.13
CA LYS A 129 26.15 -10.08 9.44
C LYS A 129 24.99 -10.06 10.43
N THR A 130 25.05 -10.88 11.48
CA THR A 130 23.99 -10.93 12.51
C THR A 130 23.80 -9.59 13.21
N LYS A 131 24.90 -8.90 13.54
CA LYS A 131 24.84 -7.58 14.17
C LYS A 131 24.24 -6.52 13.25
N LEU A 132 24.73 -6.44 12.01
CA LEU A 132 24.21 -5.50 11.01
C LEU A 132 22.74 -5.77 10.71
N ALA A 133 22.36 -7.04 10.57
CA ALA A 133 20.98 -7.44 10.32
C ALA A 133 20.05 -6.91 11.41
N GLN A 134 20.40 -7.11 12.69
CA GLN A 134 19.56 -6.63 13.79
C GLN A 134 19.52 -5.09 13.86
N GLU A 135 20.69 -4.42 13.82
CA GLU A 135 20.77 -2.97 13.97
C GLU A 135 20.13 -2.22 12.78
N LEU A 136 20.40 -2.63 11.54
CA LEU A 136 19.85 -1.99 10.34
C LEU A 136 18.36 -2.27 10.16
N THR A 137 17.91 -3.49 10.46
CA THR A 137 16.47 -3.80 10.40
C THR A 137 15.72 -2.93 11.40
N GLN A 138 16.20 -2.81 12.64
CA GLN A 138 15.56 -1.93 13.64
C GLN A 138 15.63 -0.44 13.27
N LEU A 139 16.70 -0.02 12.58
CA LEU A 139 16.85 1.37 12.12
C LEU A 139 15.86 1.73 11.02
N ILE A 140 15.60 0.81 10.08
CA ILE A 140 14.74 1.05 8.91
C ILE A 140 13.27 0.79 9.23
N ILE A 141 12.99 -0.28 9.98
CA ILE A 141 11.64 -0.65 10.42
C ILE A 141 11.29 0.19 11.65
N ASN A 142 10.88 1.43 11.41
CA ASN A 142 10.57 2.41 12.44
C ASN A 142 9.22 3.09 12.18
N GLN A 143 8.80 3.98 13.09
CA GLN A 143 7.52 4.69 12.98
C GLN A 143 7.39 5.53 11.70
N GLU A 144 8.46 6.13 11.18
CA GLU A 144 8.34 6.97 9.98
C GLU A 144 8.15 6.11 8.72
N THR A 145 8.80 4.96 8.64
CA THR A 145 8.72 4.05 7.48
C THR A 145 7.50 3.13 7.53
N PHE A 146 7.13 2.64 8.72
CA PHE A 146 6.08 1.63 8.94
C PHE A 146 4.85 2.14 9.71
N GLY A 147 4.83 3.42 10.10
CA GLY A 147 3.72 4.04 10.83
C GLY A 147 3.65 3.70 12.33
N GLU A 148 4.41 2.69 12.77
CA GLU A 148 4.44 2.24 14.17
C GLU A 148 5.82 1.69 14.55
N SER A 149 6.11 1.66 15.85
CA SER A 149 7.32 1.01 16.37
C SER A 149 7.06 -0.49 16.54
N LEU A 150 7.83 -1.32 15.85
CA LEU A 150 7.72 -2.77 15.92
C LEU A 150 8.74 -3.37 16.87
N GLU A 151 8.32 -4.33 17.68
CA GLU A 151 9.24 -5.21 18.40
C GLU A 151 9.75 -6.28 17.43
N ILE A 152 11.06 -6.29 17.18
CA ILE A 152 11.70 -7.17 16.21
C ILE A 152 12.54 -8.21 16.98
N LYS A 153 12.19 -9.48 16.83
CA LYS A 153 12.86 -10.61 17.49
C LYS A 153 13.52 -11.50 16.45
N ASN A 154 14.71 -12.03 16.74
CA ASN A 154 15.32 -13.03 15.86
C ASN A 154 14.45 -14.29 15.80
N ASP A 155 14.21 -14.81 14.60
CA ASP A 155 13.56 -16.10 14.38
C ASP A 155 14.54 -17.05 13.70
N TYR A 156 14.90 -18.13 14.41
CA TYR A 156 15.85 -19.14 13.93
C TYR A 156 15.16 -20.41 13.43
N SER A 157 13.83 -20.50 13.55
CA SER A 157 13.05 -21.71 13.27
C SER A 157 12.26 -21.62 11.97
N THR A 158 11.75 -20.42 11.68
CA THR A 158 10.89 -20.22 10.52
C THR A 158 11.72 -20.28 9.25
N VAL A 159 11.23 -21.02 8.27
CA VAL A 159 11.89 -21.14 6.96
C VAL A 159 10.99 -20.50 5.91
N ILE A 160 11.35 -19.30 5.46
CA ILE A 160 10.66 -18.56 4.41
C ILE A 160 11.65 -18.32 3.28
N SER A 161 11.31 -18.84 2.09
CA SER A 161 12.09 -18.63 0.88
C SER A 161 11.43 -17.65 -0.09
N GLN A 162 10.13 -17.39 0.04
CA GLN A 162 9.37 -16.53 -0.86
C GLN A 162 8.87 -15.30 -0.11
N TRP A 163 9.26 -14.13 -0.60
CA TRP A 163 8.99 -12.84 0.02
C TRP A 163 8.20 -11.95 -0.93
N SER A 164 7.19 -11.26 -0.39
CA SER A 164 6.27 -10.44 -1.17
C SER A 164 6.94 -9.20 -1.73
N TYR A 165 7.85 -8.62 -0.96
CA TYR A 165 8.54 -7.39 -1.33
C TYR A 165 9.96 -7.35 -0.79
N CYS A 166 10.87 -6.77 -1.54
CA CYS A 166 12.26 -6.56 -1.16
C CYS A 166 12.68 -5.14 -1.54
N VAL A 167 13.31 -4.47 -0.57
CA VAL A 167 13.96 -3.17 -0.75
C VAL A 167 15.46 -3.37 -0.56
N THR A 168 16.23 -3.10 -1.60
CA THR A 168 17.70 -3.12 -1.54
C THR A 168 18.24 -1.69 -1.49
N PHE A 169 19.09 -1.43 -0.51
CA PHE A 169 19.73 -0.16 -0.25
C PHE A 169 21.16 -0.18 -0.79
N TRP A 170 21.50 0.82 -1.58
CA TRP A 170 22.82 1.00 -2.19
C TRP A 170 23.49 2.20 -1.56
N LEU A 171 24.71 2.01 -1.08
CA LEU A 171 25.44 3.01 -0.31
C LEU A 171 26.54 3.65 -1.16
N GLU A 172 26.69 4.97 -1.09
CA GLU A 172 27.80 5.69 -1.71
C GLU A 172 29.13 5.22 -1.12
N GLY A 173 30.12 4.98 -1.99
CA GLY A 173 31.40 4.43 -1.58
C GLY A 173 31.44 2.89 -1.53
N TYR A 174 30.30 2.21 -1.68
CA TYR A 174 30.19 0.75 -1.78
C TYR A 174 29.41 0.30 -3.04
N GLU A 175 29.90 0.66 -4.22
CA GLU A 175 29.19 0.46 -5.49
C GLU A 175 28.92 -1.02 -5.87
N LYS A 176 29.64 -1.97 -5.27
CA LYS A 176 29.62 -3.40 -5.66
C LYS A 176 28.70 -4.26 -4.82
N GLY A 177 27.97 -3.70 -3.84
CA GLY A 177 27.05 -4.47 -3.02
C GLY A 177 26.04 -3.61 -2.27
N GLY A 178 24.89 -4.20 -2.00
CA GLY A 178 23.81 -3.61 -1.21
C GLY A 178 23.41 -4.51 -0.06
N PHE A 179 22.54 -3.99 0.81
CA PHE A 179 21.81 -4.79 1.77
C PHE A 179 20.31 -4.67 1.51
N SER A 180 19.56 -5.70 1.88
CA SER A 180 18.15 -5.83 1.54
C SER A 180 17.31 -6.11 2.77
N ILE A 181 16.13 -5.49 2.81
CA ILE A 181 15.05 -5.83 3.73
C ILE A 181 13.93 -6.49 2.93
N LEU A 182 13.49 -7.64 3.42
CA LEU A 182 12.43 -8.44 2.84
C LEU A 182 11.20 -8.40 3.73
N LEU A 183 10.03 -8.22 3.10
CA LEU A 183 8.74 -8.08 3.75
C LEU A 183 7.80 -9.17 3.26
N ASP A 184 7.10 -9.80 4.19
CA ASP A 184 5.98 -10.69 3.88
C ASP A 184 4.72 -9.93 3.46
N ASN A 185 3.64 -10.65 3.19
CA ASN A 185 2.37 -10.02 2.80
C ASN A 185 1.78 -9.13 3.90
N HIS A 186 1.93 -9.52 5.18
CA HIS A 186 1.34 -8.78 6.29
C HIS A 186 1.98 -7.40 6.45
N HIS A 187 3.32 -7.33 6.36
CA HIS A 187 4.04 -6.06 6.41
C HIS A 187 3.73 -5.17 5.23
N VAL A 188 3.67 -5.75 4.03
CA VAL A 188 3.30 -4.99 2.82
C VAL A 188 1.89 -4.43 2.93
N ASP A 189 0.93 -5.22 3.40
CA ASP A 189 -0.45 -4.77 3.59
C ASP A 189 -0.53 -3.63 4.61
N LYS A 190 0.20 -3.73 5.71
CA LYS A 190 0.26 -2.67 6.72
C LYS A 190 0.84 -1.37 6.13
N MET A 191 1.96 -1.47 5.43
CA MET A 191 2.62 -0.34 4.79
C MET A 191 1.72 0.31 3.72
N LEU A 192 0.98 -0.49 2.94
CA LEU A 192 -0.02 0.01 1.99
C LEU A 192 -1.25 0.61 2.69
N SER A 193 -1.67 0.07 3.84
CA SER A 193 -2.80 0.58 4.62
C SER A 193 -2.53 1.97 5.18
N ASN A 194 -1.30 2.24 5.63
CA ASN A 194 -0.87 3.57 6.07
C ASN A 194 -0.96 4.62 4.93
N MET A 195 -0.84 4.17 3.68
CA MET A 195 -0.91 5.01 2.48
C MET A 195 -2.33 5.24 1.97
N ARG A 196 -3.26 4.37 2.35
CA ARG A 196 -4.68 4.69 2.32
C ARG A 196 -4.89 5.67 3.48
N GLY A 197 -4.37 6.90 3.33
CA GLY A 197 -4.72 8.01 4.22
C GLY A 197 -6.23 7.97 4.43
N PRO A 198 -6.67 8.21 5.68
CA PRO A 198 -7.70 7.42 6.33
C PRO A 198 -8.72 6.87 5.33
N ILE A 199 -8.76 5.55 5.20
CA ILE A 199 -10.10 4.97 5.25
C ILE A 199 -10.67 5.52 6.55
N GLU A 200 -11.77 6.27 6.47
CA GLU A 200 -12.59 6.54 7.64
C GLU A 200 -12.63 5.24 8.47
N GLU A 201 -12.22 5.30 9.75
CA GLU A 201 -11.96 4.19 10.71
C GLU A 201 -10.48 3.75 10.79
N THR A 202 -9.69 3.93 11.86
CA THR A 202 -9.97 4.16 13.29
C THR A 202 -8.70 4.70 13.94
N GLN A 203 -8.74 5.88 14.57
CA GLN A 203 -7.70 6.37 15.48
C GLN A 203 -7.66 5.48 16.74
N PRO A 204 -6.55 5.45 17.52
CA PRO A 204 -6.65 5.02 18.92
C PRO A 204 -7.74 5.87 19.56
N ARG A 205 -8.68 5.26 20.28
CA ARG A 205 -9.78 5.95 20.96
C ARG A 205 -9.22 6.95 21.99
N GLU A 206 -8.83 8.13 21.54
CA GLU A 206 -9.06 9.32 22.33
C GLU A 206 -10.58 9.47 22.38
N ASN A 207 -11.14 9.47 23.60
CA ASN A 207 -12.58 9.58 23.80
C ASN A 207 -13.07 10.83 23.08
N ILE A 208 -13.66 10.66 21.89
CA ILE A 208 -14.27 11.74 21.13
C ILE A 208 -15.31 12.35 22.07
N THR A 209 -15.11 13.61 22.45
CA THR A 209 -16.02 14.28 23.37
C THR A 209 -17.39 14.40 22.71
N PRO A 210 -18.50 14.30 23.46
CA PRO A 210 -19.84 14.46 22.89
C PRO A 210 -20.00 15.73 22.05
N ALA A 211 -19.35 16.82 22.47
CA ALA A 211 -19.33 18.09 21.74
C ALA A 211 -18.59 18.04 20.39
N GLN A 212 -17.58 17.18 20.23
CA GLN A 212 -16.89 16.96 18.95
C GLN A 212 -17.76 16.14 18.00
N ILE A 213 -18.46 15.12 18.51
CA ILE A 213 -19.43 14.32 17.73
C ILE A 213 -20.56 15.24 17.23
N GLU A 214 -21.08 16.08 18.13
CA GLU A 214 -22.16 17.00 17.83
C GLU A 214 -21.79 18.00 16.73
N ARG A 215 -20.59 18.60 16.81
CA ARG A 215 -20.08 19.48 15.73
C ARG A 215 -19.89 18.75 14.40
N MET A 216 -19.45 17.50 14.43
CA MET A 216 -19.24 16.71 13.22
C MET A 216 -20.57 16.30 12.57
N PHE A 217 -21.57 15.97 13.39
CA PHE A 217 -22.92 15.64 12.93
C PHE A 217 -23.63 16.85 12.33
N TYR A 218 -23.59 18.01 13.00
CA TYR A 218 -24.19 19.25 12.47
C TYR A 218 -23.41 19.87 11.30
N GLY A 219 -22.14 19.50 11.13
CA GLY A 219 -21.30 19.96 10.01
C GLY A 219 -21.38 19.07 8.78
N LEU A 220 -22.08 17.93 8.84
CA LEU A 220 -22.12 16.97 7.74
C LEU A 220 -22.92 17.53 6.55
N PRO A 221 -22.31 17.71 5.36
CA PRO A 221 -23.02 18.22 4.20
C PRO A 221 -23.98 17.16 3.65
N LEU A 222 -25.28 17.32 3.94
CA LEU A 222 -26.33 16.46 3.42
C LEU A 222 -26.84 16.96 2.06
N LYS A 223 -26.95 16.06 1.08
CA LYS A 223 -27.59 16.33 -0.21
C LYS A 223 -29.00 15.79 -0.22
N LEU A 224 -29.97 16.68 -0.26
CA LEU A 224 -31.39 16.36 -0.40
C LEU A 224 -31.74 16.28 -1.89
N ASN A 225 -32.29 15.15 -2.32
CA ASN A 225 -32.75 14.96 -3.71
C ASN A 225 -34.27 14.85 -3.72
N GLY A 226 -34.94 15.74 -4.44
CA GLY A 226 -36.39 15.71 -4.62
C GLY A 226 -36.78 15.30 -6.03
N ARG A 227 -37.73 14.37 -6.19
CA ARG A 227 -38.16 13.90 -7.52
C ARG A 227 -39.42 14.63 -8.00
N LEU A 228 -39.24 15.75 -8.73
CA LEU A 228 -40.31 16.68 -9.12
C LEU A 228 -41.46 16.02 -9.89
N ALA A 229 -41.10 15.13 -10.82
CA ALA A 229 -42.07 14.37 -11.57
C ALA A 229 -41.52 13.01 -11.99
N SER A 230 -42.44 12.12 -12.31
CA SER A 230 -42.18 10.81 -12.88
C SER A 230 -43.21 10.52 -13.94
N LEU A 231 -42.76 10.04 -15.10
CA LEU A 231 -43.66 9.52 -16.11
C LEU A 231 -43.27 8.08 -16.42
N ASN A 232 -44.24 7.18 -16.36
CA ASN A 232 -44.06 5.79 -16.74
C ASN A 232 -44.53 5.62 -18.19
N LEU A 233 -43.59 5.33 -19.09
CA LEU A 233 -43.86 5.09 -20.51
C LEU A 233 -43.52 3.64 -20.88
N THR A 234 -44.28 3.05 -21.80
CA THR A 234 -43.92 1.77 -22.38
C THR A 234 -42.80 1.93 -23.40
N VAL A 235 -42.06 0.85 -23.66
CA VAL A 235 -40.98 0.86 -24.68
C VAL A 235 -41.52 1.26 -26.05
N SER A 236 -42.72 0.79 -26.41
CA SER A 236 -43.37 1.17 -27.68
C SER A 236 -43.71 2.66 -27.78
N GLN A 237 -44.17 3.27 -26.69
CA GLN A 237 -44.44 4.71 -26.64
C GLN A 237 -43.15 5.50 -26.79
N LEU A 238 -42.08 5.07 -26.12
CA LEU A 238 -40.79 5.73 -26.13
C LEU A 238 -40.11 5.70 -27.51
N LEU A 239 -40.33 4.63 -28.28
CA LEU A 239 -39.83 4.49 -29.66
C LEU A 239 -40.56 5.40 -30.67
N ASN A 240 -41.77 5.84 -30.35
CA ASN A 240 -42.62 6.65 -31.23
C ASN A 240 -42.59 8.15 -30.87
N ILE A 241 -41.74 8.58 -29.92
CA ILE A 241 -41.60 10.00 -29.56
C ILE A 241 -40.80 10.71 -30.65
N GLU A 242 -41.35 11.78 -31.19
CA GLU A 242 -40.71 12.64 -32.18
C GLU A 242 -40.43 14.05 -31.63
N ALA A 243 -39.52 14.77 -32.28
CA ALA A 243 -39.18 16.14 -31.89
C ALA A 243 -40.39 17.07 -32.11
N GLY A 244 -40.93 17.62 -31.03
CA GLY A 244 -42.13 18.45 -31.05
C GLY A 244 -43.30 17.86 -30.26
N ASP A 245 -43.20 16.58 -29.85
CA ASP A 245 -44.22 15.95 -29.02
C ASP A 245 -44.29 16.58 -27.62
N VAL A 246 -45.51 16.87 -27.18
CA VAL A 246 -45.79 17.38 -25.85
C VAL A 246 -46.04 16.20 -24.92
N ILE A 247 -45.16 16.01 -23.95
CA ILE A 247 -45.27 14.95 -22.95
C ILE A 247 -46.05 15.51 -21.74
N PRO A 248 -47.30 15.06 -21.48
CA PRO A 248 -48.05 15.53 -20.34
C PRO A 248 -47.46 14.94 -19.06
N ILE A 249 -46.94 15.81 -18.19
CA ILE A 249 -46.37 15.43 -16.90
C ILE A 249 -47.11 16.20 -15.81
N SER A 250 -47.70 15.48 -14.87
CA SER A 250 -48.26 16.08 -13.65
C SER A 250 -47.16 16.21 -12.60
N LEU A 251 -47.04 17.40 -12.01
CA LEU A 251 -46.21 17.61 -10.84
C LEU A 251 -46.92 17.05 -9.60
N ASN A 252 -46.17 16.42 -8.70
CA ASN A 252 -46.72 15.96 -7.44
C ASN A 252 -46.99 17.15 -6.51
N GLU A 253 -48.15 17.19 -5.85
CA GLU A 253 -48.46 18.21 -4.82
C GLU A 253 -47.48 18.14 -3.64
N GLN A 254 -47.13 16.91 -3.22
CA GLN A 254 -46.09 16.65 -2.23
C GLN A 254 -44.97 15.82 -2.85
N LEU A 255 -43.76 16.35 -2.72
CA LEU A 255 -42.53 15.82 -3.27
C LEU A 255 -41.85 14.88 -2.28
N PRO A 256 -41.56 13.62 -2.64
CA PRO A 256 -40.69 12.78 -1.82
C PRO A 256 -39.24 13.31 -1.88
N ILE A 257 -38.63 13.52 -0.71
CA ILE A 257 -37.24 13.93 -0.56
C ILE A 257 -36.40 12.77 -0.05
N PHE A 258 -35.28 12.55 -0.72
CA PHE A 258 -34.36 11.45 -0.47
C PHE A 258 -33.01 11.96 0.06
N ILE A 259 -32.47 11.22 1.03
CA ILE A 259 -31.06 11.30 1.42
C ILE A 259 -30.41 9.98 0.98
N GLY A 260 -29.53 10.05 -0.01
CA GLY A 260 -29.01 8.85 -0.66
C GLY A 260 -30.12 8.07 -1.37
N LYS A 261 -30.51 6.91 -0.83
CA LYS A 261 -31.55 6.03 -1.38
C LYS A 261 -32.84 5.98 -0.54
N GLU A 262 -32.80 6.54 0.67
CA GLU A 262 -33.92 6.49 1.61
C GLU A 262 -34.79 7.75 1.49
N GLN A 263 -36.12 7.56 1.45
CA GLN A 263 -37.06 8.66 1.50
C GLN A 263 -37.25 9.08 2.95
N MET A 264 -36.78 10.28 3.30
CA MET A 264 -36.85 10.77 4.69
C MET A 264 -38.02 11.73 4.91
N PHE A 265 -38.31 12.59 3.92
CA PHE A 265 -39.34 13.62 4.05
C PHE A 265 -40.29 13.63 2.87
N SER A 266 -41.43 14.29 3.04
CA SER A 266 -42.16 14.93 1.94
C SER A 266 -42.10 16.45 2.08
N ALA A 267 -42.03 17.19 0.99
CA ALA A 267 -42.08 18.65 0.99
C ALA A 267 -42.91 19.19 -0.16
N VAL A 268 -43.31 20.45 -0.08
CA VAL A 268 -43.91 21.18 -1.18
C VAL A 268 -42.83 21.96 -1.91
N VAL A 269 -42.98 22.11 -3.22
CA VAL A 269 -42.08 22.94 -4.03
C VAL A 269 -42.70 24.31 -4.18
N ALA A 270 -42.00 25.33 -3.69
CA ALA A 270 -42.38 26.72 -3.85
C ALA A 270 -41.41 27.42 -4.80
N GLU A 271 -41.94 28.32 -5.64
CA GLU A 271 -41.10 29.19 -6.46
C GLU A 271 -40.92 30.54 -5.75
N ASP A 272 -39.67 31.00 -5.62
CA ASP A 272 -39.36 32.39 -5.28
C ASP A 272 -38.29 32.94 -6.25
N ARG A 273 -38.63 34.04 -6.93
CA ARG A 273 -37.76 34.75 -7.88
C ARG A 273 -37.09 33.84 -8.93
N GLY A 274 -37.85 32.92 -9.53
CA GLY A 274 -37.34 32.00 -10.55
C GLY A 274 -36.45 30.88 -10.03
N LYS A 275 -36.41 30.65 -8.71
CA LYS A 275 -35.75 29.51 -8.08
C LYS A 275 -36.79 28.64 -7.37
N LEU A 276 -36.62 27.33 -7.47
CA LEU A 276 -37.44 26.36 -6.77
C LEU A 276 -36.82 26.06 -5.40
N PHE A 277 -37.64 26.17 -4.37
CA PHE A 277 -37.29 25.87 -2.99
C PHE A 277 -38.18 24.75 -2.46
N LEU A 278 -37.62 23.95 -1.55
CA LEU A 278 -38.39 22.99 -0.78
C LEU A 278 -38.92 23.69 0.47
N SER A 279 -40.23 23.63 0.68
CA SER A 279 -40.93 24.18 1.84
C SER A 279 -41.80 23.11 2.50
N GLU A 280 -42.20 23.32 3.75
CA GLU A 280 -43.16 22.43 4.45
C GLU A 280 -42.68 20.97 4.51
N PHE A 281 -41.51 20.75 5.11
CA PHE A 281 -40.99 19.40 5.34
C PHE A 281 -41.87 18.65 6.34
N ASN A 282 -42.51 17.57 5.88
CA ASN A 282 -43.22 16.61 6.69
C ASN A 282 -42.37 15.36 6.86
N ASP A 283 -42.13 14.98 8.11
CA ASP A 283 -41.37 13.78 8.43
C ASP A 283 -42.21 12.53 8.19
N LYS A 284 -41.56 11.47 7.69
CA LYS A 284 -42.20 10.18 7.42
C LYS A 284 -41.71 9.08 8.37
N THR A 285 -41.05 9.48 9.46
CA THR A 285 -40.64 8.59 10.55
C THR A 285 -41.85 7.84 11.11
N THR A 286 -42.01 6.58 10.69
CA THR A 286 -42.66 5.56 11.52
C THR A 286 -41.78 5.39 12.76
N GLU A 287 -42.04 6.19 13.80
CA GLU A 287 -41.53 5.94 15.14
C GLU A 287 -42.10 4.60 15.62
N MET A 288 -41.35 3.51 15.45
CA MET A 288 -41.51 2.35 16.32
C MET A 288 -40.93 2.76 17.67
N ASN A 289 -41.80 3.25 18.56
CA ASN A 289 -41.51 3.33 19.98
C ASN A 289 -41.21 1.92 20.47
N TYR A 290 -39.94 1.65 20.79
CA TYR A 290 -39.55 0.48 21.57
C TYR A 290 -39.57 0.92 23.04
N GLU A 291 -40.61 0.52 23.77
CA GLU A 291 -40.53 0.33 25.23
C GLU A 291 -39.59 -0.83 25.58
#